data_AF-A0A1N7KUG7-F1
#
_entry.id   AF-A0A1N7KUG7-F1
#
_cell.length_a   1.000
_cell.length_b   1.000
_cell.length_c   1.000
_cell.angle_alpha   90.00
_cell.angle_beta   90.00
_cell.angle_gamma   90.00
#
_symmetry.space_group_name_H-M   'P 1'
#
loop_
_entity.id
_entity.type
_entity.pdbx_description
1 polymer ?
#
loop_
_entity_poly.entity_id
_entity_poly.type
_entity_poly.pdbx_seq_one_letter_code
_entity_poly.pdbx_strand_id
1 'polypeptide(L)'
;MSKQSFEKFINKSKGAKKKEEIRQDKRKFKQEQKVKGEEMNRLNEDKYRAVTSDTRRKPASTADSQAPKGKGPKASSRTAPAKESSRKEWKSEKPVKKDKKPFAAGEAQPDADRTTKGAPAKKSRPAEEKAGKPVAKKSEEDDNGNEIMPLNKFIAHSGVCARREAAGLVKEGVVVVNGNKILEPGFKVSASDKITVKGKLLFLQKNLVYVLLNKPKDFLTTAKDPQGRKTVLDLVKGATQERIYSVGRLDRNTTGVLLLTNDGELAQKLTHPSYEIKKIYEVRLDKPVLKKDLESIASGITLEDGFIHADSVGYVDPKDKSVVGIEIHSGRNRIVRRIFEHLGYDVKNLDRVLFANLTKKNVERGKWRLLTEKEIRLLKYMNQSFVKKKEKKEAQ
;
A
#
# COMPACT_ATOMS: atom_id res chain seq x y z
N MET A 1 50.03 -16.09 43.08
CA MET A 1 49.08 -16.52 42.01
C MET A 1 49.86 -17.13 40.86
N SER A 2 49.28 -18.07 40.08
CA SER A 2 49.99 -18.71 38.96
C SER A 2 50.13 -17.78 37.74
N LYS A 3 51.15 -18.01 36.90
CA LYS A 3 51.42 -17.20 35.69
C LYS A 3 50.21 -17.17 34.73
N GLN A 4 49.57 -18.33 34.52
CA GLN A 4 48.38 -18.47 33.66
C GLN A 4 47.18 -17.60 34.10
N SER A 5 47.02 -17.33 35.40
CA SER A 5 45.96 -16.46 35.91
C SER A 5 46.21 -14.98 35.58
N PHE A 6 47.48 -14.57 35.55
CA PHE A 6 47.87 -13.18 35.25
C PHE A 6 47.70 -12.86 33.76
N GLU A 7 48.12 -13.76 32.86
CA GLU A 7 47.96 -13.58 31.41
C GLU A 7 46.49 -13.46 30.99
N LYS A 8 45.60 -14.25 31.59
CA LYS A 8 44.14 -14.15 31.38
C LYS A 8 43.60 -12.79 31.81
N PHE A 9 44.15 -12.16 32.86
CA PHE A 9 43.77 -10.81 33.28
C PHE A 9 44.26 -9.73 32.30
N ILE A 10 45.52 -9.81 31.86
CA ILE A 10 46.12 -8.89 30.87
C ILE A 10 45.36 -8.93 29.53
N ASN A 11 45.01 -10.12 29.04
CA ASN A 11 44.25 -10.24 27.78
C ASN A 11 42.79 -9.77 27.95
N LYS A 12 42.19 -9.92 29.13
CA LYS A 12 40.85 -9.37 29.44
C LYS A 12 40.87 -7.83 29.48
N SER A 13 41.92 -7.20 30.01
CA SER A 13 42.03 -5.73 30.03
C SER A 13 42.31 -5.13 28.64
N LYS A 14 43.16 -5.77 27.82
CA LYS A 14 43.33 -5.42 26.40
C LYS A 14 42.01 -5.52 25.62
N GLY A 15 41.25 -6.60 25.84
CA GLY A 15 39.92 -6.80 25.23
C GLY A 15 38.86 -5.80 25.70
N ALA A 16 39.01 -5.22 26.90
CA ALA A 16 38.15 -4.15 27.40
C ALA A 16 38.49 -2.80 26.73
N LYS A 17 39.76 -2.39 26.71
CA LYS A 17 40.19 -1.13 26.06
C LYS A 17 39.75 -1.05 24.60
N LYS A 18 39.96 -2.13 23.83
CA LYS A 18 39.56 -2.20 22.41
C LYS A 18 38.04 -2.12 22.19
N LYS A 19 37.21 -2.48 23.19
CA LYS A 19 35.76 -2.27 23.14
C LYS A 19 35.36 -0.83 23.48
N GLU A 20 36.09 -0.18 24.38
CA GLU A 20 35.83 1.22 24.73
C GLU A 20 36.21 2.16 23.58
N GLU A 21 37.34 1.93 22.91
CA GLU A 21 37.78 2.62 21.68
C GLU A 21 36.69 2.57 20.59
N ILE A 22 36.24 1.37 20.20
CA ILE A 22 35.17 1.17 19.21
C ILE A 22 33.85 1.85 19.63
N ARG A 23 33.60 2.02 20.94
CA ARG A 23 32.43 2.72 21.48
C ARG A 23 32.58 4.24 21.41
N GLN A 24 33.78 4.76 21.57
CA GLN A 24 34.09 6.18 21.39
C GLN A 24 34.04 6.59 19.92
N ASP A 25 34.59 5.78 19.01
CA ASP A 25 34.55 6.08 17.56
C ASP A 25 33.11 6.05 17.03
N LYS A 26 32.28 5.09 17.46
CA LYS A 26 30.85 5.08 17.15
C LYS A 26 30.08 6.27 17.74
N ARG A 27 30.57 6.88 18.82
CA ARG A 27 30.02 8.14 19.35
C ARG A 27 30.45 9.33 18.49
N LYS A 28 31.74 9.48 18.19
CA LYS A 28 32.29 10.53 17.31
C LYS A 28 31.61 10.53 15.95
N PHE A 29 31.56 9.38 15.26
CA PHE A 29 30.91 9.25 13.96
C PHE A 29 29.42 9.65 14.01
N LYS A 30 28.67 9.24 15.05
CA LYS A 30 27.26 9.65 15.22
C LYS A 30 27.12 11.16 15.47
N GLN A 31 28.10 11.77 16.13
CA GLN A 31 28.12 13.20 16.44
C GLN A 31 28.47 14.02 15.18
N GLU A 32 29.45 13.60 14.38
CA GLU A 32 29.76 14.18 13.07
C GLU A 32 28.57 14.10 12.10
N GLN A 33 27.88 12.95 12.03
CA GLN A 33 26.69 12.77 11.20
C GLN A 33 25.55 13.70 11.64
N LYS A 34 25.44 14.00 12.94
CA LYS A 34 24.47 14.98 13.46
C LYS A 34 24.85 16.41 13.07
N VAL A 35 26.12 16.81 13.24
CA VAL A 35 26.61 18.14 12.84
C VAL A 35 26.43 18.37 11.34
N LYS A 36 26.80 17.40 10.49
CA LYS A 36 26.61 17.48 9.02
C LYS A 36 25.13 17.57 8.64
N GLY A 37 24.23 16.93 9.38
CA GLY A 37 22.78 17.07 9.20
C GLY A 37 22.25 18.46 9.60
N GLU A 38 22.76 19.03 10.69
CA GLU A 38 22.38 20.37 11.17
C GLU A 38 22.93 21.47 10.25
N GLU A 39 24.14 21.30 9.73
CA GLU A 39 24.78 22.17 8.72
C GLU A 39 24.03 22.13 7.37
N MET A 40 23.66 20.94 6.88
CA MET A 40 22.83 20.79 5.68
C MET A 40 21.42 21.38 5.83
N ASN A 41 20.81 21.31 7.02
CA ASN A 41 19.55 22.01 7.27
C ASN A 41 19.73 23.53 7.21
N ARG A 42 20.79 24.07 7.85
CA ARG A 42 21.10 25.51 7.85
C ARG A 42 21.32 26.05 6.44
N LEU A 43 22.09 25.33 5.61
CA LEU A 43 22.29 25.65 4.19
C LEU A 43 20.98 25.64 3.37
N ASN A 44 20.00 24.83 3.74
CA ASN A 44 18.68 24.83 3.10
C ASN A 44 17.79 25.98 3.61
N GLU A 45 17.83 26.33 4.90
CA GLU A 45 17.11 27.48 5.45
C GLU A 45 17.64 28.81 4.88
N ASP A 46 18.95 28.97 4.75
CA ASP A 46 19.57 30.17 4.17
C ASP A 46 19.28 30.29 2.67
N LYS A 47 19.23 29.17 1.92
CA LYS A 47 18.71 29.15 0.54
C LYS A 47 17.24 29.58 0.46
N TYR A 48 16.39 29.08 1.35
CA TYR A 48 14.98 29.49 1.40
C TYR A 48 14.83 30.99 1.72
N ARG A 49 15.65 31.52 2.65
CA ARG A 49 15.68 32.96 2.95
C ARG A 49 16.04 33.80 1.72
N ALA A 50 17.12 33.44 1.02
CA ALA A 50 17.56 34.18 -0.17
C ALA A 50 16.45 34.32 -1.23
N VAL A 51 15.71 33.24 -1.51
CA VAL A 51 14.57 33.24 -2.43
C VAL A 51 13.42 34.15 -1.94
N THR A 52 13.18 34.22 -0.62
CA THR A 52 12.12 35.09 -0.06
C THR A 52 12.49 36.58 0.04
N SER A 53 13.77 36.94 -0.04
CA SER A 53 14.21 38.35 -0.03
C SER A 53 14.08 39.05 -1.38
N ASP A 54 14.24 38.33 -2.49
CA ASP A 54 14.36 38.94 -3.82
C ASP A 54 13.01 39.41 -4.39
N THR A 55 11.91 38.74 -4.00
CA THR A 55 10.54 39.07 -4.42
C THR A 55 9.95 40.32 -3.74
N ARG A 56 10.76 41.16 -3.07
CA ARG A 56 10.28 42.36 -2.34
C ARG A 56 11.05 43.66 -2.60
N ARG A 57 11.50 43.89 -3.84
CA ARG A 57 11.87 45.23 -4.35
C ARG A 57 11.09 45.60 -5.62
N LYS A 58 9.96 46.29 -5.45
CA LYS A 58 9.42 47.17 -6.51
C LYS A 58 10.18 48.51 -6.44
N PRO A 59 10.85 48.99 -7.50
CA PRO A 59 11.22 50.39 -7.59
C PRO A 59 9.96 51.24 -7.82
N ALA A 60 9.98 52.47 -7.33
CA ALA A 60 9.02 53.51 -7.69
C ALA A 60 9.76 54.62 -8.45
N SER A 61 9.20 55.09 -9.56
CA SER A 61 9.75 56.18 -10.36
C SER A 61 8.61 56.97 -10.99
N THR A 62 8.59 58.28 -10.78
CA THR A 62 7.56 59.22 -11.23
C THR A 62 8.09 60.12 -12.35
N ALA A 63 7.26 60.36 -13.37
CA ALA A 63 7.51 61.28 -14.50
C ALA A 63 8.71 60.86 -15.42
N ASP A 64 8.86 61.38 -16.65
CA ASP A 64 8.11 62.46 -17.31
C ASP A 64 7.87 62.23 -18.82
N SER A 65 7.01 63.09 -19.39
CA SER A 65 6.78 63.46 -20.81
C SER A 65 7.51 62.73 -21.96
N GLN A 66 6.74 62.22 -22.94
CA GLN A 66 6.53 62.87 -24.26
C GLN A 66 5.62 62.04 -25.21
N ALA A 67 5.10 62.66 -26.27
CA ALA A 67 4.20 62.13 -27.30
C ALA A 67 4.96 61.99 -28.65
N PRO A 68 4.38 61.75 -29.87
CA PRO A 68 2.95 61.67 -30.26
C PRO A 68 2.55 60.68 -31.41
N LYS A 69 1.25 60.66 -31.78
CA LYS A 69 0.63 60.17 -33.06
C LYS A 69 0.75 58.64 -33.35
N GLY A 70 -0.22 57.97 -33.98
CA GLY A 70 -1.58 58.34 -34.41
C GLY A 70 -2.19 57.33 -35.42
N LYS A 71 -3.49 57.48 -35.75
CA LYS A 71 -4.34 56.73 -36.73
C LYS A 71 -4.97 55.38 -36.26
N GLY A 72 -6.31 55.33 -36.27
CA GLY A 72 -7.15 54.12 -36.47
C GLY A 72 -7.67 54.09 -37.93
N PRO A 73 -8.94 53.70 -38.26
CA PRO A 73 -10.06 53.10 -37.50
C PRO A 73 -10.21 51.59 -37.87
N LYS A 74 -11.32 50.81 -37.79
CA LYS A 74 -12.79 50.91 -37.58
C LYS A 74 -13.27 49.75 -36.68
N ALA A 75 -14.41 49.71 -35.98
CA ALA A 75 -15.71 50.41 -35.95
C ALA A 75 -16.92 49.67 -36.58
N SER A 76 -17.69 48.96 -35.73
CA SER A 76 -19.13 48.64 -35.86
C SER A 76 -19.69 48.32 -34.45
N SER A 77 -20.39 49.22 -33.76
CA SER A 77 -21.79 49.64 -33.91
C SER A 77 -22.86 48.62 -33.43
N ARG A 78 -23.32 48.81 -32.18
CA ARG A 78 -24.76 48.98 -31.86
C ARG A 78 -24.96 49.46 -30.42
N THR A 79 -26.16 49.95 -30.12
CA THR A 79 -26.37 51.02 -29.11
C THR A 79 -27.49 50.67 -28.13
N ALA A 80 -27.18 50.69 -26.82
CA ALA A 80 -28.08 51.02 -25.69
C ALA A 80 -29.41 50.20 -25.51
N PRO A 81 -30.18 50.39 -24.41
CA PRO A 81 -29.90 51.15 -23.19
C PRO A 81 -29.87 50.30 -21.90
N ALA A 82 -29.54 50.96 -20.79
CA ALA A 82 -29.59 50.36 -19.46
C ALA A 82 -31.03 50.30 -18.90
N LYS A 83 -31.25 49.45 -17.90
CA LYS A 83 -32.19 49.71 -16.81
C LYS A 83 -31.71 49.11 -15.49
N GLU A 84 -32.24 49.68 -14.41
CA GLU A 84 -31.74 49.60 -13.04
C GLU A 84 -32.70 48.78 -12.14
N SER A 85 -32.25 48.43 -10.93
CA SER A 85 -33.07 47.85 -9.84
C SER A 85 -33.45 46.36 -10.04
N SER A 86 -33.58 45.52 -9.01
CA SER A 86 -33.46 45.72 -7.56
C SER A 86 -32.68 44.59 -6.88
N ARG A 87 -32.05 44.92 -5.75
CA ARG A 87 -31.43 43.98 -4.80
C ARG A 87 -32.50 43.53 -3.81
N LYS A 88 -32.64 42.22 -3.55
CA LYS A 88 -33.42 41.71 -2.41
C LYS A 88 -32.60 40.76 -1.56
N GLU A 89 -32.58 41.05 -0.26
CA GLU A 89 -32.02 40.18 0.78
C GLU A 89 -32.99 39.03 1.10
N TRP A 90 -32.48 37.99 1.76
CA TRP A 90 -33.30 36.96 2.37
C TRP A 90 -32.96 36.85 3.85
N LYS A 91 -33.94 37.10 4.73
CA LYS A 91 -33.83 36.89 6.18
C LYS A 91 -35.05 36.16 6.72
N SER A 92 -34.75 35.20 7.60
CA SER A 92 -35.54 34.58 8.67
C SER A 92 -37.00 35.03 8.89
N GLU A 93 -37.88 34.05 9.17
CA GLU A 93 -38.54 33.99 10.49
C GLU A 93 -39.10 32.60 10.87
N LYS A 94 -39.63 32.48 12.10
CA LYS A 94 -40.26 31.27 12.70
C LYS A 94 -41.58 31.66 13.39
N PRO A 95 -42.55 30.74 13.49
CA PRO A 95 -43.59 30.78 14.55
C PRO A 95 -43.34 29.78 15.71
N VAL A 96 -44.25 29.76 16.70
CA VAL A 96 -44.10 29.17 18.05
C VAL A 96 -45.29 28.25 18.44
N LYS A 97 -45.18 27.50 19.56
CA LYS A 97 -46.04 26.39 20.06
C LYS A 97 -47.43 26.76 20.64
N LYS A 98 -48.27 25.72 20.80
CA LYS A 98 -49.52 25.47 21.61
C LYS A 98 -50.74 25.17 20.71
N ASP A 99 -51.80 24.43 21.09
CA ASP A 99 -52.21 23.65 22.31
C ASP A 99 -53.17 22.49 21.82
N LYS A 100 -53.81 21.56 22.58
CA LYS A 100 -53.97 21.33 24.03
C LYS A 100 -54.03 19.84 24.46
N LYS A 101 -55.22 19.25 24.70
CA LYS A 101 -55.57 17.97 25.44
C LYS A 101 -57.13 17.82 25.50
N PRO A 102 -57.78 16.79 26.11
CA PRO A 102 -57.40 15.38 26.47
C PRO A 102 -58.51 14.29 26.18
N PHE A 103 -58.25 13.01 26.53
CA PHE A 103 -59.11 11.89 27.05
C PHE A 103 -58.47 10.51 26.64
N ALA A 104 -58.51 9.37 27.36
CA ALA A 104 -58.83 9.04 28.76
C ALA A 104 -58.19 7.67 29.19
N ALA A 105 -58.57 7.11 30.36
CA ALA A 105 -58.09 5.87 31.02
C ALA A 105 -58.39 4.55 30.24
N GLY A 106 -57.99 3.33 30.64
CA GLY A 106 -57.32 2.76 31.83
C GLY A 106 -56.69 1.38 31.44
N GLU A 107 -56.31 0.42 32.31
CA GLU A 107 -56.40 0.21 33.77
C GLU A 107 -55.05 -0.35 34.31
N ALA A 108 -55.00 -0.99 35.50
CA ALA A 108 -53.72 -1.30 36.17
C ALA A 108 -53.68 -2.56 37.09
N GLN A 109 -52.45 -3.09 37.25
CA GLN A 109 -51.92 -3.79 38.44
C GLN A 109 -52.50 -5.19 38.82
N PRO A 110 -51.86 -5.91 39.79
CA PRO A 110 -50.48 -5.84 40.29
C PRO A 110 -49.75 -7.21 40.28
N ASP A 111 -48.46 -7.24 40.66
CA ASP A 111 -48.02 -8.00 41.85
C ASP A 111 -46.64 -7.53 42.37
N ALA A 112 -46.20 -7.97 43.55
CA ALA A 112 -45.06 -7.37 44.26
C ALA A 112 -44.15 -8.34 45.04
N ASP A 113 -42.90 -7.94 45.33
CA ASP A 113 -42.31 -8.05 46.68
C ASP A 113 -41.13 -7.06 46.93
N ARG A 114 -40.60 -7.11 48.16
CA ARG A 114 -39.65 -6.25 48.89
C ARG A 114 -38.16 -6.37 48.40
N THR A 115 -37.11 -5.74 48.96
CA THR A 115 -36.88 -5.21 50.34
C THR A 115 -35.74 -4.16 50.47
N THR A 116 -36.08 -2.92 50.90
CA THR A 116 -35.37 -2.03 51.88
C THR A 116 -33.89 -1.56 51.77
N LYS A 117 -33.65 -0.38 52.39
CA LYS A 117 -32.36 0.26 52.81
C LYS A 117 -31.53 0.91 51.68
N GLY A 118 -30.85 2.04 51.88
CA GLY A 118 -30.81 2.98 53.01
C GLY A 118 -29.88 4.18 52.72
N ALA A 119 -30.21 5.38 53.22
CA ALA A 119 -29.50 6.65 52.99
C ALA A 119 -28.26 6.84 53.93
N PRO A 120 -27.43 7.93 53.87
CA PRO A 120 -27.62 9.21 53.15
C PRO A 120 -26.40 9.76 52.37
N ALA A 121 -26.58 10.92 51.73
CA ALA A 121 -25.54 11.65 50.98
C ALA A 121 -24.76 12.68 51.83
N LYS A 122 -23.59 13.11 51.34
CA LYS A 122 -22.91 14.36 51.76
C LYS A 122 -22.55 15.21 50.52
N LYS A 123 -22.55 16.54 50.71
CA LYS A 123 -22.27 17.55 49.67
C LYS A 123 -20.80 18.00 49.73
N SER A 124 -20.20 18.27 48.58
CA SER A 124 -19.06 19.18 48.43
C SER A 124 -19.21 19.98 47.12
N ARG A 125 -18.58 21.16 47.06
CA ARG A 125 -18.74 22.14 45.96
C ARG A 125 -17.67 21.96 44.86
N PRO A 126 -17.89 22.51 43.65
CA PRO A 126 -17.12 22.11 42.47
C PRO A 126 -15.72 22.72 42.40
N ALA A 127 -14.83 22.05 41.66
CA ALA A 127 -13.64 22.64 41.07
C ALA A 127 -13.91 22.93 39.59
N GLU A 128 -13.40 24.05 39.07
CA GLU A 128 -13.47 24.38 37.65
C GLU A 128 -12.38 23.64 36.88
N GLU A 129 -12.74 22.93 35.80
CA GLU A 129 -11.76 22.47 34.82
C GLU A 129 -12.19 22.87 33.39
N LYS A 130 -11.19 23.13 32.54
CA LYS A 130 -11.33 24.12 31.47
C LYS A 130 -12.02 23.56 30.22
N ALA A 131 -12.91 24.36 29.64
CA ALA A 131 -13.63 24.05 28.41
C ALA A 131 -12.69 23.94 27.19
N GLY A 132 -12.19 22.73 26.93
CA GLY A 132 -11.56 22.39 25.66
C GLY A 132 -12.61 22.43 24.53
N LYS A 133 -12.42 23.33 23.56
CA LYS A 133 -13.29 23.38 22.36
C LYS A 133 -13.27 22.01 21.66
N PRO A 134 -14.42 21.45 21.23
CA PRO A 134 -14.41 20.26 20.40
C PRO A 134 -13.75 20.59 19.07
N VAL A 135 -12.52 20.10 18.87
CA VAL A 135 -11.87 20.13 17.56
C VAL A 135 -12.75 19.29 16.63
N ALA A 136 -13.38 19.95 15.66
CA ALA A 136 -14.22 19.27 14.70
C ALA A 136 -13.41 18.17 14.02
N LYS A 137 -13.86 16.92 14.13
CA LYS A 137 -13.38 15.86 13.24
C LYS A 137 -13.67 16.33 11.82
N LYS A 138 -12.62 16.67 11.07
CA LYS A 138 -12.70 16.50 9.63
C LYS A 138 -13.01 15.03 9.40
N SER A 139 -14.16 14.75 8.81
CA SER A 139 -14.33 13.55 8.01
C SER A 139 -13.17 13.51 7.01
N GLU A 140 -12.44 12.40 6.98
CA GLU A 140 -11.63 12.05 5.82
C GLU A 140 -12.62 11.60 4.75
N GLU A 141 -13.20 12.57 4.04
CA GLU A 141 -14.16 12.31 2.97
C GLU A 141 -13.44 11.63 1.79
N ASP A 142 -14.07 10.59 1.24
CA ASP A 142 -13.46 9.70 0.26
C ASP A 142 -13.14 10.42 -1.07
N ASP A 143 -11.89 10.90 -1.20
CA ASP A 143 -11.30 11.38 -2.47
C ASP A 143 -11.21 10.28 -3.56
N ASN A 144 -11.63 9.06 -3.23
CA ASN A 144 -11.84 7.94 -4.15
C ASN A 144 -13.07 8.13 -5.07
N GLY A 145 -13.93 9.13 -4.83
CA GLY A 145 -15.20 9.31 -5.54
C GLY A 145 -15.10 9.55 -7.05
N ASN A 146 -13.90 9.89 -7.58
CA ASN A 146 -13.70 10.23 -8.98
C ASN A 146 -12.56 9.42 -9.67
N GLU A 147 -12.25 8.20 -9.19
CA GLU A 147 -11.26 7.34 -9.88
C GLU A 147 -11.85 6.78 -11.20
N ILE A 148 -11.50 7.42 -12.31
CA ILE A 148 -11.94 6.99 -13.65
C ILE A 148 -11.12 5.78 -14.10
N MET A 149 -11.78 4.66 -14.36
CA MET A 149 -11.16 3.41 -14.80
C MET A 149 -11.79 2.79 -16.07
N PRO A 150 -11.07 1.92 -16.80
CA PRO A 150 -11.67 1.17 -17.90
C PRO A 150 -12.78 0.24 -17.41
N LEU A 151 -13.85 0.12 -18.20
CA LEU A 151 -15.02 -0.74 -17.94
C LEU A 151 -14.63 -2.19 -17.62
N ASN A 152 -13.58 -2.72 -18.26
CA ASN A 152 -13.06 -4.06 -17.94
C ASN A 152 -12.28 -4.15 -16.60
N LYS A 153 -11.71 -3.05 -16.05
CA LYS A 153 -11.22 -2.98 -14.65
C LYS A 153 -12.43 -2.98 -13.72
N PHE A 154 -13.43 -2.14 -13.99
CA PHE A 154 -14.62 -2.01 -13.14
C PHE A 154 -15.37 -3.33 -12.95
N ILE A 155 -15.73 -4.04 -14.03
CA ILE A 155 -16.46 -5.32 -13.97
C ILE A 155 -15.64 -6.43 -13.26
N ALA A 156 -14.31 -6.35 -13.30
CA ALA A 156 -13.45 -7.26 -12.53
C ALA A 156 -13.38 -6.88 -11.04
N HIS A 157 -13.38 -5.58 -10.72
CA HIS A 157 -13.37 -5.04 -9.35
C HIS A 157 -14.74 -5.12 -8.66
N SER A 158 -15.83 -5.39 -9.40
CA SER A 158 -17.13 -5.78 -8.84
C SER A 158 -17.25 -7.29 -8.56
N GLY A 159 -16.17 -8.05 -8.75
CA GLY A 159 -16.11 -9.48 -8.43
C GLY A 159 -16.82 -10.43 -9.41
N VAL A 160 -17.43 -9.92 -10.48
CA VAL A 160 -18.26 -10.73 -11.41
C VAL A 160 -17.46 -11.79 -12.15
N CYS A 161 -16.29 -11.42 -12.69
CA CYS A 161 -15.46 -12.30 -13.53
C CYS A 161 -14.01 -11.78 -13.61
N ALA A 162 -13.12 -12.51 -14.31
CA ALA A 162 -11.77 -12.02 -14.58
C ALA A 162 -11.78 -10.89 -15.63
N ARG A 163 -10.81 -9.96 -15.56
CA ARG A 163 -10.71 -8.81 -16.49
C ARG A 163 -10.71 -9.16 -17.99
N ARG A 164 -10.25 -10.36 -18.37
CA ARG A 164 -10.33 -10.87 -19.76
C ARG A 164 -11.73 -11.36 -20.14
N GLU A 165 -12.42 -12.00 -19.21
CA GLU A 165 -13.82 -12.45 -19.37
C GLU A 165 -14.75 -11.23 -19.43
N ALA A 166 -14.52 -10.22 -18.58
CA ALA A 166 -15.19 -8.93 -18.64
C ALA A 166 -15.04 -8.24 -20.02
N ALA A 167 -13.85 -8.31 -20.63
CA ALA A 167 -13.63 -7.77 -21.96
C ALA A 167 -14.34 -8.58 -23.07
N GLY A 168 -14.67 -9.85 -22.83
CA GLY A 168 -15.58 -10.64 -23.66
C GLY A 168 -17.03 -10.16 -23.51
N LEU A 169 -17.55 -10.12 -22.28
CA LEU A 169 -18.90 -9.66 -21.96
C LEU A 169 -19.22 -8.26 -22.52
N VAL A 170 -18.26 -7.33 -22.49
CA VAL A 170 -18.40 -6.01 -23.11
C VAL A 170 -18.53 -6.12 -24.63
N LYS A 171 -17.68 -6.91 -25.30
CA LYS A 171 -17.80 -7.15 -26.75
C LYS A 171 -19.07 -7.89 -27.17
N GLU A 172 -19.62 -8.73 -26.30
CA GLU A 172 -20.92 -9.41 -26.46
C GLU A 172 -22.12 -8.44 -26.36
N GLY A 173 -21.92 -7.18 -25.96
CA GLY A 173 -23.00 -6.19 -25.83
C GLY A 173 -23.98 -6.47 -24.69
N VAL A 174 -23.61 -7.32 -23.74
CA VAL A 174 -24.41 -7.65 -22.53
C VAL A 174 -24.16 -6.68 -21.36
N VAL A 175 -23.41 -5.60 -21.61
CA VAL A 175 -23.03 -4.57 -20.64
C VAL A 175 -23.66 -3.24 -21.03
N VAL A 176 -24.29 -2.58 -20.06
CA VAL A 176 -24.99 -1.30 -20.23
C VAL A 176 -24.48 -0.31 -19.19
N VAL A 177 -24.09 0.88 -19.62
CA VAL A 177 -23.60 1.99 -18.78
C VAL A 177 -24.55 3.18 -18.96
N ASN A 178 -25.17 3.63 -17.87
CA ASN A 178 -26.14 4.76 -17.86
C ASN A 178 -27.28 4.61 -18.90
N GLY A 179 -27.68 3.38 -19.21
CA GLY A 179 -28.71 3.05 -20.21
C GLY A 179 -28.17 2.71 -21.61
N ASN A 180 -26.93 3.08 -21.93
CA ASN A 180 -26.31 2.82 -23.23
C ASN A 180 -25.52 1.50 -23.25
N LYS A 181 -25.68 0.68 -24.30
CA LYS A 181 -24.82 -0.49 -24.52
C LYS A 181 -23.42 -0.04 -24.93
N ILE A 182 -22.40 -0.56 -24.26
CA ILE A 182 -20.99 -0.26 -24.56
C ILE A 182 -20.31 -1.52 -25.09
N LEU A 183 -19.64 -1.41 -26.24
CA LEU A 183 -18.91 -2.51 -26.89
C LEU A 183 -17.38 -2.41 -26.72
N GLU A 184 -16.88 -1.30 -26.20
CA GLU A 184 -15.44 -1.06 -26.04
C GLU A 184 -14.96 -1.41 -24.61
N PRO A 185 -14.10 -2.42 -24.41
CA PRO A 185 -13.60 -2.79 -23.07
C PRO A 185 -12.72 -1.72 -22.41
N GLY A 186 -12.20 -0.77 -23.19
CA GLY A 186 -11.40 0.36 -22.74
C GLY A 186 -12.20 1.57 -22.26
N PHE A 187 -13.52 1.61 -22.54
CA PHE A 187 -14.41 2.72 -22.22
C PHE A 187 -14.28 3.14 -20.75
N LYS A 188 -14.13 4.45 -20.51
CA LYS A 188 -13.86 5.00 -19.18
C LYS A 188 -15.14 5.18 -18.38
N VAL A 189 -15.14 4.71 -17.14
CA VAL A 189 -16.24 4.81 -16.18
C VAL A 189 -15.75 5.20 -14.79
N SER A 190 -16.62 5.84 -14.02
CA SER A 190 -16.43 6.25 -12.63
C SER A 190 -17.18 5.30 -11.67
N ALA A 191 -16.97 5.49 -10.36
CA ALA A 191 -17.78 4.83 -9.32
C ALA A 191 -19.24 5.32 -9.26
N SER A 192 -19.56 6.45 -9.92
CA SER A 192 -20.90 7.06 -9.95
C SER A 192 -21.78 6.56 -11.10
N ASP A 193 -21.21 5.85 -12.08
CA ASP A 193 -21.92 5.38 -13.26
C ASP A 193 -22.77 4.13 -12.98
N LYS A 194 -24.01 4.13 -13.51
CA LYS A 194 -24.94 3.00 -13.39
C LYS A 194 -24.59 1.92 -14.41
N ILE A 195 -23.66 1.05 -14.02
CA ILE A 195 -23.16 -0.05 -14.84
C ILE A 195 -23.94 -1.33 -14.51
N THR A 196 -24.57 -1.94 -15.52
CA THR A 196 -25.27 -3.23 -15.39
C THR A 196 -24.69 -4.27 -16.34
N VAL A 197 -24.70 -5.54 -15.92
CA VAL A 197 -24.29 -6.69 -16.73
C VAL A 197 -25.37 -7.75 -16.66
N LYS A 198 -25.90 -8.15 -17.82
CA LYS A 198 -27.05 -9.09 -17.93
C LYS A 198 -28.22 -8.68 -17.01
N GLY A 199 -28.53 -7.38 -16.98
CA GLY A 199 -29.60 -6.78 -16.18
C GLY A 199 -29.29 -6.54 -14.68
N LYS A 200 -28.17 -7.05 -14.16
CA LYS A 200 -27.78 -6.85 -12.75
C LYS A 200 -26.89 -5.62 -12.59
N LEU A 201 -27.26 -4.70 -11.70
CA LEU A 201 -26.46 -3.53 -11.32
C LEU A 201 -25.19 -3.96 -10.59
N LEU A 202 -24.06 -3.34 -10.94
CA LEU A 202 -22.75 -3.65 -10.37
C LEU A 202 -22.32 -2.60 -9.35
N PHE A 203 -21.64 -3.07 -8.31
CA PHE A 203 -20.98 -2.23 -7.30
C PHE A 203 -19.54 -2.73 -7.13
N LEU A 204 -18.59 -1.82 -6.86
CA LEU A 204 -17.21 -2.19 -6.54
C LEU A 204 -17.15 -2.93 -5.19
N GLN A 205 -16.31 -3.97 -5.10
CA GLN A 205 -16.11 -4.72 -3.86
C GLN A 205 -15.43 -3.84 -2.81
N LYS A 206 -16.20 -3.36 -1.82
CA LYS A 206 -15.67 -2.58 -0.68
C LYS A 206 -14.89 -3.45 0.32
N ASN A 207 -15.22 -4.74 0.41
CA ASN A 207 -14.59 -5.69 1.32
C ASN A 207 -13.25 -6.18 0.75
N LEU A 208 -12.16 -5.50 1.08
CA LEU A 208 -10.82 -5.93 0.67
C LEU A 208 -10.30 -7.07 1.55
N VAL A 209 -10.06 -8.24 0.93
CA VAL A 209 -9.65 -9.47 1.61
C VAL A 209 -8.20 -9.79 1.27
N TYR A 210 -7.41 -10.22 2.26
CA TYR A 210 -6.00 -10.58 2.08
C TYR A 210 -5.71 -11.91 2.77
N VAL A 211 -5.49 -12.97 1.98
CA VAL A 211 -5.26 -14.35 2.45
C VAL A 211 -3.80 -14.73 2.21
N LEU A 212 -3.12 -15.18 3.26
CA LEU A 212 -1.76 -15.72 3.19
C LEU A 212 -1.80 -17.26 3.21
N LEU A 213 -1.49 -17.88 2.09
CA LEU A 213 -1.42 -19.33 1.91
C LEU A 213 0.04 -19.82 1.98
N ASN A 214 0.29 -20.91 2.72
CA ASN A 214 1.56 -21.65 2.61
C ASN A 214 1.40 -22.78 1.59
N LYS A 215 1.65 -22.46 0.32
CA LYS A 215 1.36 -23.32 -0.84
C LYS A 215 2.08 -24.68 -0.76
N PRO A 216 1.36 -25.81 -0.89
CA PRO A 216 1.94 -27.15 -1.04
C PRO A 216 2.45 -27.44 -2.47
N LYS A 217 3.13 -28.58 -2.65
CA LYS A 217 3.42 -29.14 -3.98
C LYS A 217 2.11 -29.63 -4.62
N ASP A 218 2.11 -29.76 -5.95
CA ASP A 218 1.01 -30.32 -6.76
C ASP A 218 -0.30 -29.51 -6.83
N PHE A 219 -0.24 -28.23 -6.49
CA PHE A 219 -1.33 -27.26 -6.70
C PHE A 219 -0.91 -26.17 -7.68
N LEU A 220 -1.81 -25.80 -8.61
CA LEU A 220 -1.57 -24.76 -9.62
C LEU A 220 -2.00 -23.37 -9.15
N THR A 221 -1.17 -22.34 -9.42
CA THR A 221 -1.58 -20.93 -9.29
C THR A 221 -2.31 -20.46 -10.55
N THR A 222 -3.53 -20.95 -10.74
CA THR A 222 -4.50 -20.48 -11.74
C THR A 222 -5.87 -20.29 -11.09
N ALA A 223 -6.73 -19.45 -11.68
CA ALA A 223 -8.11 -19.28 -11.24
C ALA A 223 -9.06 -20.34 -11.81
N LYS A 224 -8.69 -20.99 -12.92
CA LYS A 224 -9.41 -22.08 -13.57
C LYS A 224 -8.40 -22.97 -14.29
N ASP A 225 -8.54 -24.30 -14.18
CA ASP A 225 -7.72 -25.26 -14.91
C ASP A 225 -8.64 -26.11 -15.81
N PRO A 226 -8.45 -26.11 -17.15
CA PRO A 226 -9.29 -26.88 -18.07
C PRO A 226 -9.18 -28.40 -17.91
N GLN A 227 -8.17 -28.92 -17.19
CA GLN A 227 -7.93 -30.34 -16.99
C GLN A 227 -8.29 -30.82 -15.57
N GLY A 228 -9.06 -30.03 -14.81
CA GLY A 228 -9.56 -30.40 -13.48
C GLY A 228 -8.48 -30.54 -12.40
N ARG A 229 -7.26 -30.05 -12.65
CA ARG A 229 -6.13 -30.19 -11.71
C ARG A 229 -6.32 -29.27 -10.50
N LYS A 230 -5.88 -29.73 -9.32
CA LYS A 230 -6.00 -28.99 -8.05
C LYS A 230 -5.37 -27.59 -8.14
N THR A 231 -6.11 -26.57 -7.74
CA THR A 231 -5.71 -25.15 -7.78
C THR A 231 -5.51 -24.57 -6.39
N VAL A 232 -4.71 -23.51 -6.25
CA VAL A 232 -4.58 -22.82 -4.96
C VAL A 232 -5.88 -22.19 -4.45
N LEU A 233 -6.88 -21.98 -5.32
CA LEU A 233 -8.21 -21.54 -4.89
C LEU A 233 -8.96 -22.64 -4.12
N ASP A 234 -8.76 -23.92 -4.47
CA ASP A 234 -9.38 -25.05 -3.76
C ASP A 234 -8.98 -25.10 -2.28
N LEU A 235 -7.76 -24.69 -1.95
CA LEU A 235 -7.23 -24.63 -0.58
C LEU A 235 -7.86 -23.50 0.26
N VAL A 236 -8.36 -22.44 -0.38
CA VAL A 236 -8.88 -21.22 0.27
C VAL A 236 -10.39 -21.03 0.10
N LYS A 237 -11.13 -22.06 -0.36
CA LYS A 237 -12.59 -22.02 -0.54
C LYS A 237 -13.37 -21.59 0.71
N GLY A 238 -12.85 -21.87 1.91
CA GLY A 238 -13.44 -21.44 3.19
C GLY A 238 -12.93 -20.09 3.73
N ALA A 239 -12.10 -19.36 2.99
CA ALA A 239 -11.45 -18.15 3.50
C ALA A 239 -12.29 -16.87 3.36
N THR A 240 -13.19 -16.82 2.37
CA THR A 240 -14.10 -15.69 2.13
C THR A 240 -15.15 -16.07 1.08
N GLN A 241 -16.25 -15.32 1.03
CA GLN A 241 -17.21 -15.33 -0.09
C GLN A 241 -16.77 -14.42 -1.25
N GLU A 242 -15.82 -13.51 -1.01
CA GLU A 242 -15.35 -12.51 -1.99
C GLU A 242 -14.40 -13.13 -3.04
N ARG A 243 -14.51 -12.72 -4.30
CA ARG A 243 -13.73 -13.28 -5.42
C ARG A 243 -12.24 -12.89 -5.42
N ILE A 244 -11.43 -13.58 -4.62
CA ILE A 244 -9.96 -13.42 -4.56
C ILE A 244 -9.19 -14.13 -5.68
N TYR A 245 -7.94 -13.71 -5.90
CA TYR A 245 -6.98 -14.27 -6.87
C TYR A 245 -5.54 -14.13 -6.37
N SER A 246 -4.60 -14.91 -6.94
CA SER A 246 -3.22 -14.94 -6.45
C SER A 246 -2.38 -13.72 -6.88
N VAL A 247 -1.65 -13.15 -5.93
CA VAL A 247 -0.66 -12.10 -6.17
C VAL A 247 0.60 -12.74 -6.73
N GLY A 248 0.70 -12.70 -8.05
CA GLY A 248 1.72 -13.42 -8.81
C GLY A 248 1.45 -14.92 -8.88
N ARG A 249 2.51 -15.70 -9.10
CA ARG A 249 2.44 -17.16 -9.31
C ARG A 249 3.55 -17.88 -8.55
N LEU A 250 3.37 -19.18 -8.38
CA LEU A 250 4.37 -20.16 -7.96
C LEU A 250 4.14 -21.44 -8.78
N ASP A 251 5.20 -22.07 -9.26
CA ASP A 251 5.08 -23.29 -10.07
C ASP A 251 4.39 -24.42 -9.28
N ARG A 252 3.82 -25.41 -9.99
CA ARG A 252 3.14 -26.57 -9.41
C ARG A 252 3.92 -27.18 -8.23
N ASN A 253 5.21 -27.42 -8.45
CA ASN A 253 6.10 -28.12 -7.51
C ASN A 253 6.88 -27.16 -6.58
N THR A 254 6.69 -25.86 -6.74
CA THR A 254 7.27 -24.82 -5.88
C THR A 254 6.32 -24.52 -4.73
N THR A 255 6.86 -24.37 -3.52
CA THR A 255 6.10 -24.27 -2.26
C THR A 255 6.28 -22.91 -1.58
N GLY A 256 5.60 -22.68 -0.45
CA GLY A 256 5.84 -21.51 0.42
C GLY A 256 4.82 -20.39 0.24
N VAL A 257 5.21 -19.18 0.62
CA VAL A 257 4.33 -18.01 0.76
C VAL A 257 3.66 -17.63 -0.56
N LEU A 258 2.32 -17.61 -0.57
CA LEU A 258 1.51 -17.01 -1.63
C LEU A 258 0.44 -16.11 -1.00
N LEU A 259 0.42 -14.84 -1.41
CA LEU A 259 -0.66 -13.91 -1.07
C LEU A 259 -1.78 -14.07 -2.11
N LEU A 260 -3.04 -14.04 -1.66
CA LEU A 260 -4.24 -13.92 -2.48
C LEU A 260 -5.09 -12.75 -1.99
N THR A 261 -5.72 -12.02 -2.92
CA THR A 261 -6.55 -10.85 -2.60
C THR A 261 -7.55 -10.54 -3.72
N ASN A 262 -8.52 -9.68 -3.45
CA ASN A 262 -9.31 -8.97 -4.46
C ASN A 262 -8.81 -7.53 -4.72
N ASP A 263 -7.89 -7.00 -3.92
CA ASP A 263 -7.22 -5.70 -4.10
C ASP A 263 -6.28 -5.73 -5.32
N GLY A 264 -6.83 -5.37 -6.48
CA GLY A 264 -6.13 -5.45 -7.77
C GLY A 264 -4.96 -4.49 -7.89
N GLU A 265 -4.96 -3.41 -7.13
CA GLU A 265 -3.90 -2.42 -7.18
C GLU A 265 -2.74 -2.80 -6.29
N LEU A 266 -3.00 -3.31 -5.09
CA LEU A 266 -1.94 -3.93 -4.30
C LEU A 266 -1.38 -5.15 -5.03
N ALA A 267 -2.23 -5.96 -5.67
CA ALA A 267 -1.77 -7.08 -6.49
C ALA A 267 -0.86 -6.63 -7.66
N GLN A 268 -1.21 -5.56 -8.37
CA GLN A 268 -0.38 -4.97 -9.43
C GLN A 268 0.94 -4.40 -8.87
N LYS A 269 0.86 -3.57 -7.81
CA LYS A 269 2.02 -2.96 -7.14
C LYS A 269 3.00 -4.01 -6.59
N LEU A 270 2.49 -5.15 -6.09
CA LEU A 270 3.29 -6.26 -5.57
C LEU A 270 3.84 -7.23 -6.64
N THR A 271 3.47 -7.08 -7.92
CA THR A 271 3.87 -8.01 -9.00
C THR A 271 4.58 -7.35 -10.19
N HIS A 272 4.37 -6.05 -10.40
CA HIS A 272 4.99 -5.32 -11.50
C HIS A 272 6.50 -5.12 -11.26
N PRO A 273 7.39 -5.40 -12.24
CA PRO A 273 8.84 -5.41 -12.02
C PRO A 273 9.42 -4.10 -11.47
N SER A 274 8.85 -2.94 -11.83
CA SER A 274 9.34 -1.61 -11.44
C SER A 274 9.28 -1.28 -9.95
N TYR A 275 8.65 -2.13 -9.12
CA TYR A 275 8.62 -1.97 -7.66
C TYR A 275 9.64 -2.87 -6.94
N GLU A 276 10.43 -3.65 -7.68
CA GLU A 276 11.58 -4.44 -7.18
C GLU A 276 11.24 -5.29 -5.94
N ILE A 277 10.02 -5.83 -5.90
CA ILE A 277 9.46 -6.49 -4.70
C ILE A 277 10.25 -7.75 -4.37
N LYS A 278 11.00 -7.67 -3.27
CA LYS A 278 11.90 -8.71 -2.76
C LYS A 278 11.15 -10.01 -2.41
N LYS A 279 11.79 -11.13 -2.78
CA LYS A 279 11.30 -12.50 -2.60
C LYS A 279 12.50 -13.32 -2.14
N ILE A 280 12.38 -14.04 -1.03
CA ILE A 280 13.45 -14.94 -0.57
C ILE A 280 12.98 -16.37 -0.76
N TYR A 281 13.83 -17.17 -1.38
CA TYR A 281 13.63 -18.59 -1.62
C TYR A 281 14.68 -19.41 -0.86
N GLU A 282 14.23 -20.51 -0.28
CA GLU A 282 15.06 -21.62 0.17
C GLU A 282 15.09 -22.66 -0.96
N VAL A 283 16.30 -23.03 -1.39
CA VAL A 283 16.56 -23.93 -2.51
C VAL A 283 17.34 -25.13 -2.00
N ARG A 284 16.83 -26.35 -2.17
CA ARG A 284 17.58 -27.59 -1.92
C ARG A 284 17.91 -28.26 -3.25
N LEU A 285 19.19 -28.56 -3.43
CA LEU A 285 19.79 -29.01 -4.69
C LEU A 285 20.15 -30.51 -4.62
N ASP A 286 20.67 -31.06 -5.72
CA ASP A 286 21.22 -32.42 -5.82
C ASP A 286 22.50 -32.61 -5.01
N LYS A 287 23.35 -31.57 -4.98
CA LYS A 287 24.72 -31.63 -4.45
C LYS A 287 25.11 -30.32 -3.75
N PRO A 288 26.19 -30.33 -2.93
CA PRO A 288 26.74 -29.12 -2.32
C PRO A 288 27.15 -28.06 -3.35
N VAL A 289 26.80 -26.80 -3.12
CA VAL A 289 27.19 -25.68 -3.99
C VAL A 289 28.60 -25.20 -3.69
N LEU A 290 29.35 -24.83 -4.73
CA LEU A 290 30.67 -24.22 -4.61
C LEU A 290 30.58 -22.72 -4.31
N LYS A 291 31.52 -22.19 -3.52
CA LYS A 291 31.57 -20.76 -3.18
C LYS A 291 31.68 -19.86 -4.41
N LYS A 292 32.45 -20.29 -5.42
CA LYS A 292 32.58 -19.61 -6.73
C LYS A 292 31.23 -19.44 -7.44
N ASP A 293 30.34 -20.41 -7.29
CA ASP A 293 29.05 -20.40 -7.99
C ASP A 293 28.06 -19.48 -7.29
N LEU A 294 28.09 -19.42 -5.94
CA LEU A 294 27.39 -18.39 -5.18
C LEU A 294 27.88 -16.97 -5.54
N GLU A 295 29.20 -16.80 -5.67
CA GLU A 295 29.80 -15.54 -6.11
C GLU A 295 29.38 -15.17 -7.53
N SER A 296 29.28 -16.15 -8.44
CA SER A 296 28.77 -15.96 -9.80
C SER A 296 27.29 -15.57 -9.82
N ILE A 297 26.46 -16.15 -8.96
CA ILE A 297 25.04 -15.78 -8.81
C ILE A 297 24.88 -14.35 -8.26
N ALA A 298 25.80 -13.90 -7.40
CA ALA A 298 25.82 -12.56 -6.83
C ALA A 298 26.34 -11.49 -7.82
N SER A 299 27.39 -11.79 -8.59
CA SER A 299 27.85 -10.90 -9.68
C SER A 299 26.88 -10.86 -10.86
N GLY A 300 26.14 -11.95 -11.05
CA GLY A 300 25.17 -12.14 -12.12
C GLY A 300 25.69 -13.02 -13.25
N ILE A 301 24.75 -13.63 -13.96
CA ILE A 301 24.93 -14.59 -15.05
C ILE A 301 24.01 -14.26 -16.22
N THR A 302 24.37 -14.70 -17.42
CA THR A 302 23.54 -14.54 -18.63
C THR A 302 22.79 -15.83 -18.92
N LEU A 303 21.46 -15.78 -18.83
CA LEU A 303 20.56 -16.87 -19.23
C LEU A 303 20.06 -16.64 -20.66
N GLU A 304 19.34 -17.63 -21.21
CA GLU A 304 18.69 -17.58 -22.54
C GLU A 304 17.88 -16.29 -22.79
N ASP A 305 17.19 -15.79 -21.75
CA ASP A 305 16.38 -14.57 -21.82
C ASP A 305 17.14 -13.30 -21.36
N GLY A 306 18.45 -13.40 -21.15
CA GLY A 306 19.36 -12.30 -20.82
C GLY A 306 19.91 -12.34 -19.38
N PHE A 307 20.62 -11.26 -19.01
CA PHE A 307 21.31 -11.13 -17.73
C PHE A 307 20.37 -11.18 -16.51
N ILE A 308 20.87 -11.74 -15.40
CA ILE A 308 20.22 -11.75 -14.08
C ILE A 308 21.26 -11.85 -12.96
N HIS A 309 21.01 -11.21 -11.82
CA HIS A 309 21.76 -11.39 -10.58
C HIS A 309 20.79 -11.60 -9.40
N ALA A 310 21.30 -12.11 -8.27
CA ALA A 310 20.57 -12.15 -7.01
C ALA A 310 20.83 -10.87 -6.18
N ASP A 311 19.82 -10.40 -5.43
CA ASP A 311 19.99 -9.32 -4.45
C ASP A 311 20.89 -9.75 -3.28
N SER A 312 20.84 -11.05 -2.95
CA SER A 312 21.67 -11.71 -1.94
C SER A 312 21.60 -13.23 -2.15
N VAL A 313 22.68 -13.95 -1.87
CA VAL A 313 22.72 -15.42 -1.95
C VAL A 313 23.71 -15.99 -0.93
N GLY A 314 23.39 -17.15 -0.33
CA GLY A 314 24.27 -17.79 0.66
C GLY A 314 23.73 -19.12 1.18
N TYR A 315 24.58 -19.93 1.81
CA TYR A 315 24.16 -21.17 2.46
C TYR A 315 23.21 -20.88 3.64
N VAL A 316 22.16 -21.70 3.81
CA VAL A 316 21.22 -21.55 4.94
C VAL A 316 21.81 -22.14 6.23
N ASP A 317 22.55 -23.25 6.11
CA ASP A 317 23.40 -23.81 7.17
C ASP A 317 24.82 -23.96 6.62
N PRO A 318 25.87 -23.42 7.29
CA PRO A 318 27.27 -23.66 6.90
C PRO A 318 27.67 -25.14 6.80
N LYS A 319 26.92 -26.05 7.44
CA LYS A 319 27.10 -27.51 7.38
C LYS A 319 26.42 -28.11 6.13
N ASP A 320 25.18 -27.75 5.84
CA ASP A 320 24.42 -28.27 4.69
C ASP A 320 24.51 -27.31 3.49
N LYS A 321 25.63 -27.40 2.78
CA LYS A 321 25.89 -26.63 1.55
C LYS A 321 25.00 -27.03 0.36
N SER A 322 24.10 -28.02 0.50
CA SER A 322 23.08 -28.31 -0.52
C SER A 322 21.84 -27.39 -0.42
N VAL A 323 21.77 -26.57 0.64
CA VAL A 323 20.67 -25.62 0.88
C VAL A 323 21.15 -24.18 0.78
N VAL A 324 20.61 -23.45 -0.21
CA VAL A 324 20.95 -22.06 -0.50
C VAL A 324 19.72 -21.17 -0.31
N GLY A 325 19.90 -20.08 0.41
CA GLY A 325 18.97 -18.96 0.44
C GLY A 325 19.31 -18.00 -0.69
N ILE A 326 18.31 -17.59 -1.47
CA ILE A 326 18.45 -16.62 -2.56
C ILE A 326 17.37 -15.56 -2.47
N GLU A 327 17.77 -14.29 -2.44
CA GLU A 327 16.88 -13.14 -2.52
C GLU A 327 16.88 -12.60 -3.96
N ILE A 328 15.68 -12.38 -4.51
CA ILE A 328 15.54 -11.88 -5.88
C ILE A 328 14.26 -11.03 -6.06
N HIS A 329 14.43 -9.80 -6.55
CA HIS A 329 13.35 -8.89 -6.92
C HIS A 329 12.69 -9.24 -8.26
N SER A 330 13.35 -10.03 -9.11
CA SER A 330 12.85 -10.47 -10.41
C SER A 330 11.57 -11.33 -10.32
N GLY A 331 10.84 -11.41 -11.44
CA GLY A 331 9.62 -12.21 -11.63
C GLY A 331 9.62 -13.10 -12.88
N ARG A 332 10.78 -13.26 -13.53
CA ARG A 332 10.97 -14.06 -14.76
C ARG A 332 10.57 -15.53 -14.55
N ASN A 333 10.13 -16.21 -15.61
CA ASN A 333 9.67 -17.60 -15.52
C ASN A 333 10.80 -18.52 -15.01
N ARG A 334 10.48 -19.36 -14.01
CA ARG A 334 11.38 -20.34 -13.36
C ARG A 334 12.75 -19.78 -12.94
N ILE A 335 12.89 -18.47 -12.71
CA ILE A 335 14.20 -17.81 -12.71
C ILE A 335 15.21 -18.41 -11.73
N VAL A 336 14.79 -18.71 -10.48
CA VAL A 336 15.67 -19.36 -9.48
C VAL A 336 16.10 -20.75 -9.95
N ARG A 337 15.22 -21.51 -10.62
CA ARG A 337 15.57 -22.82 -11.16
C ARG A 337 16.60 -22.69 -12.28
N ARG A 338 16.35 -21.82 -13.26
CA ARG A 338 17.25 -21.61 -14.40
C ARG A 338 18.63 -21.08 -13.99
N ILE A 339 18.72 -20.31 -12.90
CA ILE A 339 20.01 -19.88 -12.31
C ILE A 339 20.85 -21.09 -11.87
N PHE A 340 20.26 -22.05 -11.14
CA PHE A 340 20.98 -23.25 -10.69
C PHE A 340 21.16 -24.28 -11.82
N GLU A 341 20.15 -24.47 -12.67
CA GLU A 341 20.18 -25.36 -13.83
C GLU A 341 21.30 -24.96 -14.82
N HIS A 342 21.51 -23.66 -15.07
CA HIS A 342 22.62 -23.12 -15.88
C HIS A 342 24.01 -23.40 -15.28
N LEU A 343 24.12 -23.45 -13.96
CA LEU A 343 25.36 -23.78 -13.24
C LEU A 343 25.52 -25.30 -13.01
N GLY A 344 24.66 -26.12 -13.64
CA GLY A 344 24.72 -27.58 -13.57
C GLY A 344 24.18 -28.19 -12.28
N TYR A 345 23.31 -27.49 -11.53
CA TYR A 345 22.68 -27.95 -10.29
C TYR A 345 21.17 -28.21 -10.46
N ASP A 346 20.67 -29.23 -9.77
CA ASP A 346 19.35 -29.78 -10.00
C ASP A 346 18.40 -29.45 -8.83
N VAL A 347 17.41 -28.55 -9.04
CA VAL A 347 16.57 -28.02 -7.96
C VAL A 347 15.50 -29.02 -7.48
N LYS A 348 15.89 -29.91 -6.57
CA LYS A 348 15.04 -30.93 -5.94
C LYS A 348 13.91 -30.32 -5.10
N ASN A 349 14.14 -29.20 -4.40
CA ASN A 349 13.11 -28.45 -3.70
C ASN A 349 13.26 -26.94 -3.84
N LEU A 350 12.11 -26.24 -3.92
CA LEU A 350 12.05 -24.78 -3.94
C LEU A 350 10.89 -24.30 -3.05
N ASP A 351 11.18 -23.44 -2.08
CA ASP A 351 10.22 -22.87 -1.15
C ASP A 351 10.40 -21.35 -1.06
N ARG A 352 9.34 -20.57 -1.30
CA ARG A 352 9.36 -19.14 -1.04
C ARG A 352 9.12 -18.87 0.44
N VAL A 353 10.20 -18.68 1.21
CA VAL A 353 10.15 -18.35 2.65
C VAL A 353 9.58 -16.96 2.93
N LEU A 354 9.85 -15.98 2.05
CA LEU A 354 9.40 -14.59 2.19
C LEU A 354 8.91 -14.01 0.86
N PHE A 355 7.82 -13.25 0.91
CA PHE A 355 7.32 -12.43 -0.20
C PHE A 355 6.78 -11.10 0.34
N ALA A 356 7.30 -9.96 -0.12
CA ALA A 356 6.82 -8.63 0.28
C ALA A 356 6.70 -8.46 1.82
N ASN A 357 7.77 -8.83 2.55
CA ASN A 357 7.84 -8.87 4.02
C ASN A 357 6.89 -9.87 4.74
N LEU A 358 6.01 -10.56 4.01
CA LEU A 358 5.18 -11.64 4.55
C LEU A 358 5.98 -12.95 4.60
N THR A 359 5.82 -13.72 5.68
CA THR A 359 6.49 -15.02 5.86
C THR A 359 5.47 -16.13 6.18
N LYS A 360 5.84 -17.39 5.89
CA LYS A 360 5.05 -18.58 6.21
C LYS A 360 5.03 -18.93 7.71
N LYS A 361 5.56 -18.06 8.59
CA LYS A 361 5.65 -18.30 10.03
C LYS A 361 4.24 -18.45 10.62
N ASN A 362 4.06 -19.47 11.47
CA ASN A 362 2.79 -19.86 12.07
C ASN A 362 1.68 -20.23 11.05
N VAL A 363 2.05 -20.67 9.84
CA VAL A 363 1.11 -21.20 8.83
C VAL A 363 1.64 -22.54 8.32
N GLU A 364 1.00 -23.64 8.68
CA GLU A 364 1.35 -24.98 8.20
C GLU A 364 1.17 -25.14 6.68
N ARG A 365 1.82 -26.15 6.10
CA ARG A 365 1.72 -26.41 4.66
C ARG A 365 0.28 -26.76 4.26
N GLY A 366 -0.24 -26.14 3.20
CA GLY A 366 -1.62 -26.30 2.76
C GLY A 366 -2.62 -25.41 3.50
N LYS A 367 -2.32 -24.98 4.72
CA LYS A 367 -3.15 -24.04 5.49
C LYS A 367 -2.90 -22.59 5.06
N TRP A 368 -3.85 -21.74 5.40
CA TRP A 368 -3.85 -20.31 5.15
C TRP A 368 -4.30 -19.55 6.41
N ARG A 369 -4.10 -18.22 6.41
CA ARG A 369 -4.70 -17.29 7.36
C ARG A 369 -5.05 -15.98 6.69
N LEU A 370 -5.87 -15.15 7.34
CA LEU A 370 -5.98 -13.75 6.96
C LEU A 370 -4.71 -12.97 7.37
N LEU A 371 -4.41 -11.89 6.65
CA LEU A 371 -3.42 -10.92 7.10
C LEU A 371 -3.98 -10.04 8.23
N THR A 372 -3.11 -9.66 9.15
CA THR A 372 -3.42 -8.65 10.16
C THR A 372 -3.41 -7.25 9.55
N GLU A 373 -4.12 -6.29 10.16
CA GLU A 373 -4.08 -4.88 9.73
C GLU A 373 -2.66 -4.31 9.65
N LYS A 374 -1.78 -4.75 10.55
CA LYS A 374 -0.36 -4.34 10.58
C LYS A 374 0.37 -4.79 9.32
N GLU A 375 0.13 -6.02 8.87
CA GLU A 375 0.69 -6.54 7.61
C GLU A 375 0.08 -5.84 6.40
N ILE A 376 -1.25 -5.64 6.36
CA ILE A 376 -1.93 -4.93 5.26
C ILE A 376 -1.41 -3.49 5.14
N ARG A 377 -1.22 -2.80 6.28
CA ARG A 377 -0.63 -1.46 6.33
C ARG A 377 0.82 -1.48 5.83
N LEU A 378 1.65 -2.41 6.29
CA LEU A 378 3.03 -2.54 5.81
C LEU A 378 3.10 -2.79 4.30
N LEU A 379 2.19 -3.59 3.73
CA LEU A 379 2.11 -3.81 2.28
C LEU A 379 1.71 -2.54 1.52
N LYS A 380 0.66 -1.82 1.96
CA LYS A 380 0.15 -0.62 1.26
C LYS A 380 1.15 0.54 1.28
N TYR A 381 1.81 0.78 2.42
CA TYR A 381 2.78 1.88 2.55
C TYR A 381 4.20 1.54 2.06
N MET A 382 4.51 0.26 1.78
CA MET A 382 5.83 -0.18 1.30
C MET A 382 6.33 0.63 0.10
N ASN A 383 5.43 0.96 -0.84
CA ASN A 383 5.80 1.50 -2.15
C ASN A 383 6.01 3.02 -2.16
N GLN A 384 5.48 3.76 -1.18
CA GLN A 384 5.59 5.24 -1.14
C GLN A 384 7.04 5.72 -0.96
N SER A 385 7.89 4.91 -0.34
CA SER A 385 9.33 5.17 -0.19
C SER A 385 10.15 4.80 -1.44
N PHE A 386 9.69 3.85 -2.26
CA PHE A 386 10.36 3.49 -3.52
C PHE A 386 10.09 4.51 -4.63
N VAL A 387 8.84 4.98 -4.78
CA VAL A 387 8.49 6.02 -5.76
C VAL A 387 9.33 7.28 -5.53
N LYS A 388 9.36 7.80 -4.30
CA LYS A 388 10.19 8.95 -3.90
C LYS A 388 11.70 8.74 -4.06
N LYS A 389 12.17 7.48 -4.06
CA LYS A 389 13.57 7.13 -4.30
C LYS A 389 13.90 7.05 -5.80
N LYS A 390 12.92 6.70 -6.65
CA LYS A 390 13.06 6.75 -8.10
C LYS A 390 13.01 8.19 -8.62
N GLU A 391 12.04 8.99 -8.17
CA GLU A 391 11.91 10.41 -8.51
C GLU A 391 13.22 11.18 -8.21
N LYS A 392 13.82 10.95 -7.03
CA LYS A 392 15.13 11.52 -6.66
C LYS A 392 16.34 11.00 -7.45
N LYS A 393 16.18 9.93 -8.24
CA LYS A 393 17.23 9.31 -9.07
C LYS A 393 17.02 9.56 -10.58
N GLU A 394 15.90 10.18 -10.94
CA GLU A 394 15.61 10.72 -12.29
C GLU A 394 15.70 12.26 -12.31
N ALA A 395 15.83 12.88 -11.14
CA ALA A 395 16.12 14.32 -10.94
C ALA A 395 17.57 14.57 -10.43
N GLN A 396 18.48 13.64 -10.72
CA GLN A 396 19.93 13.68 -10.45
C GLN A 396 20.67 13.14 -11.67
#